data_AF-W7AAM6-F1
#
_entry.id   AF-W7AAM6-F1
#
_cell.length_a   1.000
_cell.length_b   1.000
_cell.length_c   1.000
_cell.angle_alpha   90.00
_cell.angle_beta   90.00
_cell.angle_gamma   90.00
#
_symmetry.space_group_name_H-M   'P 1'
#
loop_
_entity.id
_entity.type
_entity.pdbx_description
1 polymer ?
#
loop_
_entity_poly.entity_id
_entity_poly.type
_entity_poly.pdbx_seq_one_letter_code
_entity_poly.pdbx_strand_id
1 'polypeptide(L)'
;MRSTFAGYMGEIRSRNAGSNKCKSEGGEKKRLCQLVKSSGDQLEVDPTQYWDKGDDLGGEYSGIDRYAKTICKRLEEWISTFSWRQGTEGLYLFEKCKYDPVKGIVTTQGKDTECKMQPGILHWDNLGDRGKLNMKQEYHVEYQICIDIVSTIAHVFGLKSTGSSVNMNQAKQENYCQQMYDKLTKWGGKDEAEGIMQQWFTIQPQEASRGKYFRLSGYDLFEMVTTLISQGGRTNKDLICRKENTVRGELQEQIISYHTQQSEDSQGITPPQEDHGGTPEVTGSGGGPRPRLTVGAGAGSPSMPSQPQQHSPSDSISRNDNEESLTSLSSGNSSDSSREETVGDDGAAGGVIGSTVGGLVASALAVGALYGIYRIRYQRRKLRNSLPRRGESTGVKYGRYQRD
;
A
#
# COMPACT_ATOMS: atom_id res chain seq x y z
N MET A 1 18.82 -12.03 -5.47
CA MET A 1 17.57 -12.78 -5.19
C MET A 1 16.42 -11.84 -5.51
N ARG A 2 15.38 -12.30 -6.21
CA ARG A 2 14.28 -11.44 -6.60
C ARG A 2 13.21 -11.41 -5.49
N SER A 3 12.69 -10.23 -5.10
CA SER A 3 11.40 -10.13 -4.37
C SER A 3 10.32 -10.98 -5.05
N THR A 4 9.57 -11.71 -4.25
CA THR A 4 8.51 -12.59 -4.75
C THR A 4 7.36 -11.81 -5.39
N PHE A 5 7.07 -10.59 -4.93
CA PHE A 5 6.02 -9.79 -5.54
C PHE A 5 6.40 -9.32 -6.95
N ALA A 6 7.66 -8.88 -7.13
CA ALA A 6 8.19 -8.60 -8.45
C ALA A 6 8.24 -9.88 -9.32
N GLY A 7 8.62 -11.01 -8.72
CA GLY A 7 8.59 -12.33 -9.38
C GLY A 7 7.20 -12.71 -9.90
N TYR A 8 6.14 -12.45 -9.13
CA TYR A 8 4.76 -12.66 -9.55
C TYR A 8 4.38 -11.83 -10.79
N MET A 9 4.75 -10.55 -10.82
CA MET A 9 4.56 -9.71 -12.01
C MET A 9 5.40 -10.20 -13.20
N GLY A 10 6.62 -10.67 -12.92
CA GLY A 10 7.52 -11.29 -13.90
C GLY A 10 6.92 -12.55 -14.53
N GLU A 11 6.14 -13.31 -13.76
CA GLU A 11 5.44 -14.47 -14.27
C GLU A 11 4.25 -14.12 -15.16
N ILE A 12 3.42 -13.14 -14.77
CA ILE A 12 2.37 -12.58 -15.64
C ILE A 12 2.99 -12.15 -16.97
N ARG A 13 4.12 -11.42 -16.94
CA ARG A 13 4.87 -11.03 -18.14
C ARG A 13 5.32 -12.25 -18.95
N SER A 14 5.99 -13.20 -18.31
CA SER A 14 6.63 -14.35 -18.97
C SER A 14 5.61 -15.28 -19.65
N ARG A 15 4.47 -15.56 -19.00
CA ARG A 15 3.37 -16.34 -19.59
C ARG A 15 2.83 -15.73 -20.87
N ASN A 16 2.91 -14.40 -21.00
CA ASN A 16 2.38 -13.67 -22.14
C ASN A 16 3.44 -13.43 -23.23
N ALA A 17 4.72 -13.35 -22.90
CA ALA A 17 5.83 -13.06 -23.83
C ALA A 17 6.02 -14.08 -24.96
N GLY A 18 5.75 -15.36 -24.68
CA GLY A 18 5.83 -16.44 -25.67
C GLY A 18 4.49 -16.90 -26.22
N SER A 19 3.38 -16.40 -25.69
CA SER A 19 2.07 -16.98 -25.98
C SER A 19 1.58 -16.61 -27.39
N ASN A 20 0.97 -17.58 -28.07
CA ASN A 20 0.20 -17.30 -29.29
C ASN A 20 -0.97 -16.35 -29.03
N LYS A 21 -1.39 -16.15 -27.77
CA LYS A 21 -2.45 -15.22 -27.37
C LYS A 21 -2.12 -13.78 -27.73
N CYS A 22 -0.86 -13.36 -27.53
CA CYS A 22 -0.43 -12.03 -27.95
C CYS A 22 -0.18 -11.94 -29.46
N LYS A 23 -0.25 -13.05 -30.22
CA LYS A 23 -0.12 -13.07 -31.69
C LYS A 23 -1.47 -13.22 -32.41
N SER A 24 -2.48 -13.78 -31.73
CA SER A 24 -3.83 -13.97 -32.29
C SER A 24 -4.56 -12.64 -32.47
N GLU A 25 -5.52 -12.62 -33.40
CA GLU A 25 -6.33 -11.45 -33.74
C GLU A 25 -7.00 -10.85 -32.50
N GLY A 26 -6.81 -9.54 -32.28
CA GLY A 26 -7.28 -8.82 -31.09
C GLY A 26 -6.37 -8.92 -29.85
N GLY A 27 -5.47 -9.90 -29.78
CA GLY A 27 -4.49 -10.03 -28.69
C GLY A 27 -3.46 -8.91 -28.66
N GLU A 28 -2.98 -8.47 -29.83
CA GLU A 28 -2.01 -7.36 -29.93
C GLU A 28 -2.54 -6.03 -29.39
N LYS A 29 -3.86 -5.84 -29.43
CA LYS A 29 -4.51 -4.62 -28.94
C LYS A 29 -4.59 -4.58 -27.41
N LYS A 30 -4.37 -5.70 -26.73
CA LYS A 30 -4.42 -5.76 -25.27
C LYS A 30 -3.19 -5.09 -24.67
N ARG A 31 -3.40 -4.30 -23.63
CA ARG A 31 -2.36 -3.54 -22.94
C ARG A 31 -1.22 -4.42 -22.46
N LEU A 32 -1.52 -5.57 -21.84
CA LEU A 32 -0.47 -6.50 -21.38
C LEU A 32 0.43 -6.97 -22.53
N CYS A 33 -0.15 -7.31 -23.69
CA CYS A 33 0.64 -7.71 -24.85
C CYS A 33 1.50 -6.58 -25.42
N GLN A 34 1.03 -5.33 -25.35
CA GLN A 34 1.82 -4.15 -25.73
C GLN A 34 3.02 -3.96 -24.80
N LEU A 35 2.81 -4.07 -23.49
CA LEU A 35 3.88 -3.95 -22.50
C LEU A 35 4.97 -5.01 -22.71
N VAL A 36 4.56 -6.23 -23.00
CA VAL A 36 5.49 -7.35 -23.17
C VAL A 36 6.25 -7.28 -24.51
N LYS A 37 5.64 -6.74 -25.56
CA LYS A 37 6.28 -6.56 -26.88
C LYS A 37 7.12 -5.30 -27.00
N SER A 38 6.88 -4.29 -26.17
CA SER A 38 7.57 -3.01 -26.25
C SER A 38 9.04 -3.18 -25.85
N SER A 39 9.91 -3.35 -26.86
CA SER A 39 11.36 -3.54 -26.69
C SER A 39 12.17 -2.28 -26.98
N GLY A 40 11.52 -1.12 -27.08
CA GLY A 40 12.12 0.11 -27.62
C GLY A 40 11.95 1.35 -26.75
N ASP A 41 10.76 1.55 -26.18
CA ASP A 41 10.33 2.89 -25.82
C ASP A 41 10.43 3.19 -24.32
N GLN A 42 10.81 4.43 -24.02
CA GLN A 42 10.51 5.00 -22.71
C GLN A 42 9.01 5.28 -22.66
N LEU A 43 8.30 4.51 -21.84
CA LEU A 43 6.86 4.65 -21.69
C LEU A 43 6.58 5.66 -20.58
N GLU A 44 5.79 6.68 -20.91
CA GLU A 44 5.14 7.50 -19.89
C GLU A 44 4.03 6.69 -19.25
N VAL A 45 4.03 6.67 -17.91
CA VAL A 45 3.06 5.91 -17.14
C VAL A 45 1.75 6.66 -17.14
N ASP A 46 0.88 6.31 -18.07
CA ASP A 46 -0.50 6.80 -18.11
C ASP A 46 -1.47 5.62 -18.02
N PRO A 47 -2.07 5.36 -16.84
CA PRO A 47 -3.03 4.27 -16.70
C PRO A 47 -4.36 4.59 -17.41
N THR A 48 -4.64 5.84 -17.76
CA THR A 48 -5.91 6.24 -18.38
C THR A 48 -5.98 5.88 -19.86
N GLN A 49 -4.83 5.67 -20.51
CA GLN A 49 -4.74 5.43 -21.96
C GLN A 49 -5.51 4.20 -22.46
N TYR A 50 -5.86 3.27 -21.57
CA TYR A 50 -6.59 2.04 -21.90
C TYR A 50 -8.00 1.98 -21.29
N TRP A 51 -8.43 3.06 -20.62
CA TRP A 51 -9.80 3.15 -20.13
C TRP A 51 -10.75 3.50 -21.28
N ASP A 52 -12.00 3.08 -21.17
CA ASP A 52 -12.98 3.34 -22.23
C ASP A 52 -13.26 4.84 -22.30
N LYS A 53 -13.46 5.41 -23.50
CA LYS A 53 -13.84 6.82 -23.68
C LYS A 53 -15.23 7.04 -23.07
N GLY A 54 -15.27 7.47 -21.81
CA GLY A 54 -16.50 7.53 -21.00
C GLY A 54 -16.23 7.23 -19.53
N ASP A 55 -15.12 6.53 -19.25
CA ASP A 55 -14.54 6.36 -17.92
C ASP A 55 -13.76 7.61 -17.47
N ASP A 56 -14.00 8.77 -18.08
CA ASP A 56 -13.31 10.01 -17.71
C ASP A 56 -13.87 10.48 -16.38
N LEU A 57 -13.21 10.04 -15.31
CA LEU A 57 -13.53 10.42 -13.95
C LEU A 57 -13.04 11.84 -13.59
N GLY A 58 -12.65 12.62 -14.61
CA GLY A 58 -12.22 14.00 -14.48
C GLY A 58 -10.93 14.15 -13.68
N GLY A 59 -10.67 15.38 -13.23
CA GLY A 59 -9.47 15.72 -12.46
C GLY A 59 -9.33 15.02 -11.11
N GLU A 60 -10.36 14.32 -10.64
CA GLU A 60 -10.35 13.58 -9.36
C GLU A 60 -9.36 12.41 -9.36
N TYR A 61 -9.00 11.91 -10.54
CA TYR A 61 -8.04 10.81 -10.73
C TYR A 61 -6.65 11.30 -11.14
N SER A 62 -6.44 12.62 -11.15
CA SER A 62 -5.11 13.17 -11.33
C SER A 62 -4.17 12.65 -10.23
N GLY A 63 -3.05 12.04 -10.65
CA GLY A 63 -2.07 11.46 -9.74
C GLY A 63 -2.34 10.02 -9.29
N ILE A 64 -3.36 9.34 -9.84
CA ILE A 64 -3.56 7.90 -9.59
C ILE A 64 -2.34 7.07 -10.02
N ASP A 65 -1.63 7.49 -11.06
CA ASP A 65 -0.40 6.87 -11.56
C ASP A 65 0.72 6.91 -10.50
N ARG A 66 0.96 8.10 -9.93
CA ARG A 66 1.92 8.31 -8.83
C ARG A 66 1.53 7.50 -7.60
N TYR A 67 0.23 7.43 -7.36
CA TYR A 67 -0.30 6.72 -6.22
C TYR A 67 -0.13 5.20 -6.37
N ALA A 68 -0.48 4.65 -7.53
CA ALA A 68 -0.27 3.25 -7.88
C ALA A 68 1.22 2.87 -7.86
N LYS A 69 2.12 3.74 -8.37
CA LYS A 69 3.58 3.59 -8.24
C LYS A 69 4.01 3.40 -6.78
N THR A 70 3.50 4.25 -5.89
CA THR A 70 3.82 4.20 -4.46
C THR A 70 3.29 2.91 -3.84
N ILE A 71 2.04 2.52 -4.13
CA ILE A 71 1.44 1.27 -3.63
C ILE A 71 2.25 0.06 -4.07
N CYS A 72 2.65 -0.02 -5.35
CA CYS A 72 3.41 -1.14 -5.86
C CYS A 72 4.73 -1.35 -5.10
N LYS A 73 5.46 -0.26 -4.81
CA LYS A 73 6.66 -0.32 -3.95
C LYS A 73 6.32 -0.77 -2.54
N ARG A 74 5.26 -0.22 -1.92
CA ARG A 74 4.84 -0.61 -0.56
C ARG A 74 4.40 -2.07 -0.46
N LEU A 75 3.74 -2.60 -1.49
CA LEU A 75 3.40 -4.01 -1.59
C LEU A 75 4.66 -4.87 -1.72
N GLU A 76 5.64 -4.44 -2.53
CA GLU A 76 6.93 -5.14 -2.64
C GLU A 76 7.67 -5.16 -1.30
N GLU A 77 7.79 -3.99 -0.63
CA GLU A 77 8.38 -3.84 0.70
C GLU A 77 7.68 -4.75 1.72
N TRP A 78 6.34 -4.74 1.75
CA TRP A 78 5.58 -5.53 2.71
C TRP A 78 5.73 -7.03 2.45
N ILE A 79 5.56 -7.49 1.21
CA ILE A 79 5.68 -8.91 0.84
C ILE A 79 7.12 -9.41 1.09
N SER A 80 8.12 -8.53 1.01
CA SER A 80 9.52 -8.86 1.33
C SER A 80 9.76 -9.25 2.79
N THR A 81 8.85 -8.87 3.70
CA THR A 81 8.99 -9.18 5.14
C THR A 81 8.46 -10.55 5.54
N PHE A 82 7.82 -11.25 4.61
CA PHE A 82 7.29 -12.56 4.91
C PHE A 82 8.33 -13.65 4.76
N SER A 83 8.30 -14.59 5.70
CA SER A 83 8.97 -15.87 5.54
C SER A 83 8.13 -16.80 4.68
N TRP A 84 8.78 -17.39 3.69
CA TRP A 84 8.15 -18.36 2.79
C TRP A 84 8.25 -19.76 3.39
N ARG A 85 7.13 -20.48 3.41
CA ARG A 85 7.12 -21.92 3.66
C ARG A 85 6.55 -22.62 2.45
N GLN A 86 7.32 -23.54 1.89
CA GLN A 86 6.85 -24.41 0.82
C GLN A 86 5.94 -25.47 1.46
N GLY A 87 4.64 -25.42 1.14
CA GLY A 87 3.68 -26.44 1.54
C GLY A 87 3.26 -27.31 0.35
N THR A 88 2.42 -28.30 0.62
CA THR A 88 1.98 -29.29 -0.38
C THR A 88 1.15 -28.71 -1.52
N GLU A 89 0.45 -27.59 -1.28
CA GLU A 89 -0.39 -26.93 -2.30
C GLU A 89 0.21 -25.62 -2.85
N GLY A 90 1.46 -25.30 -2.49
CA GLY A 90 2.14 -24.10 -2.97
C GLY A 90 2.93 -23.34 -1.90
N LEU A 91 3.31 -22.12 -2.24
CA LEU A 91 4.01 -21.21 -1.34
C LEU A 91 3.00 -20.55 -0.38
N TYR A 92 3.12 -20.85 0.90
CA TYR A 92 2.32 -20.21 1.94
C TYR A 92 3.10 -19.06 2.54
N LEU A 93 2.44 -17.91 2.60
CA LEU A 93 2.94 -16.76 3.33
C LEU A 93 2.52 -16.90 4.79
N PHE A 94 3.49 -17.13 5.68
CA PHE A 94 3.22 -17.19 7.11
C PHE A 94 3.44 -15.81 7.72
N GLU A 95 2.36 -15.20 8.21
CA GLU A 95 2.38 -13.87 8.80
C GLU A 95 2.89 -13.90 10.24
N LYS A 96 4.14 -13.48 10.46
CA LYS A 96 4.56 -12.94 11.78
C LYS A 96 4.42 -11.41 11.83
N CYS A 97 4.27 -10.76 10.67
CA CYS A 97 4.37 -9.32 10.51
C CYS A 97 3.05 -8.71 10.05
N LYS A 98 2.47 -7.83 10.88
CA LYS A 98 1.25 -7.11 10.53
C LYS A 98 1.59 -5.80 9.81
N TYR A 99 0.81 -5.46 8.80
CA TYR A 99 0.92 -4.15 8.17
C TYR A 99 0.16 -3.10 8.98
N ASP A 100 0.80 -1.99 9.35
CA ASP A 100 0.14 -0.81 9.91
C ASP A 100 0.22 0.32 8.86
N PRO A 101 -0.88 0.70 8.23
CA PRO A 101 -0.86 1.72 7.18
C PRO A 101 -0.39 3.11 7.65
N VAL A 102 -0.47 3.40 8.95
CA VAL A 102 -0.02 4.68 9.52
C VAL A 102 1.48 4.65 9.83
N LYS A 103 1.98 3.50 10.28
CA LYS A 103 3.39 3.34 10.71
C LYS A 103 4.27 2.61 9.69
N GLY A 104 3.68 2.11 8.61
CA GLY A 104 4.31 1.14 7.73
C GLY A 104 4.34 -0.27 8.35
N ILE A 105 5.36 -1.04 8.02
CA ILE A 105 5.49 -2.41 8.54
C ILE A 105 5.70 -2.34 10.06
N VAL A 106 4.75 -2.88 10.83
CA VAL A 106 4.83 -2.89 12.29
C VAL A 106 5.21 -4.28 12.78
N THR A 107 6.34 -4.33 13.49
CA THR A 107 6.74 -5.49 14.27
C THR A 107 5.62 -5.87 15.22
N THR A 108 5.26 -7.15 15.25
CA THR A 108 4.42 -7.70 16.31
C THR A 108 5.02 -7.38 17.67
N GLN A 109 4.17 -7.08 18.66
CA GLN A 109 4.58 -6.79 20.04
C GLN A 109 5.34 -7.98 20.62
N GLY A 110 6.66 -7.94 20.50
CA GLY A 110 7.59 -8.97 20.97
C GLY A 110 9.01 -8.52 20.66
N LYS A 111 10.01 -9.04 21.37
CA LYS A 111 11.43 -8.74 21.11
C LYS A 111 11.94 -9.34 19.78
N ASP A 112 11.07 -9.95 18.98
CA ASP A 112 11.44 -10.62 17.75
C ASP A 112 11.75 -9.61 16.64
N THR A 113 13.04 -9.50 16.35
CA THR A 113 13.65 -8.70 15.27
C THR A 113 13.31 -9.20 13.85
N GLU A 114 12.30 -10.03 13.67
CA GLU A 114 12.09 -10.81 12.44
C GLU A 114 11.38 -10.06 11.31
N CYS A 115 10.64 -8.98 11.59
CA CYS A 115 9.97 -8.17 10.56
C CYS A 115 10.88 -7.08 9.98
N LYS A 116 12.12 -7.45 9.64
CA LYS A 116 13.06 -6.52 8.99
C LYS A 116 12.89 -6.61 7.48
N MET A 117 12.56 -5.46 6.88
CA MET A 117 12.64 -5.27 5.44
C MET A 117 14.05 -5.61 4.95
N GLN A 118 14.13 -6.35 3.86
CA GLN A 118 15.39 -6.72 3.23
C GLN A 118 15.62 -5.81 2.02
N PRO A 119 16.36 -4.68 2.15
CA PRO A 119 16.49 -3.72 1.05
C PRO A 119 17.14 -4.33 -0.19
N GLY A 120 18.03 -5.33 -0.02
CA GLY A 120 18.72 -6.00 -1.12
C GLY A 120 17.84 -6.89 -2.02
N ILE A 121 16.54 -7.06 -1.71
CA ILE A 121 15.60 -7.82 -2.55
C ILE A 121 14.51 -6.96 -3.19
N LEU A 122 14.45 -5.67 -2.88
CA LEU A 122 13.48 -4.73 -3.45
C LEU A 122 13.97 -4.25 -4.82
N HIS A 123 13.23 -4.52 -5.88
CA HIS A 123 13.63 -4.13 -7.24
C HIS A 123 13.16 -2.76 -7.63
N TRP A 124 12.07 -2.28 -7.02
CA TRP A 124 11.42 -1.05 -7.47
C TRP A 124 11.76 0.15 -6.59
N ASP A 125 12.54 -0.03 -5.52
CA ASP A 125 12.91 1.04 -4.58
C ASP A 125 13.66 2.20 -5.26
N ASN A 126 14.50 1.89 -6.26
CA ASN A 126 15.26 2.89 -7.01
C ASN A 126 14.46 3.57 -8.15
N LEU A 127 13.23 3.13 -8.43
CA LEU A 127 12.41 3.70 -9.50
C LEU A 127 11.77 5.01 -9.05
N GLY A 128 12.04 6.13 -9.70
CA GLY A 128 11.45 7.41 -9.32
C GLY A 128 9.94 7.52 -9.65
N ASP A 129 9.17 8.21 -8.80
CA ASP A 129 7.71 8.35 -9.00
C ASP A 129 7.34 9.17 -10.25
N ARG A 130 8.22 10.07 -10.69
CA ARG A 130 8.04 10.95 -11.86
C ARG A 130 8.78 10.48 -13.11
N GLY A 131 9.50 9.36 -13.02
CA GLY A 131 10.30 8.85 -14.13
C GLY A 131 9.44 8.17 -15.20
N LYS A 132 9.90 8.27 -16.46
CA LYS A 132 9.49 7.35 -17.51
C LYS A 132 10.07 5.98 -17.22
N LEU A 133 9.33 4.92 -17.56
CA LEU A 133 9.80 3.56 -17.38
C LEU A 133 10.45 3.08 -18.67
N ASN A 134 11.59 2.41 -18.56
CA ASN A 134 12.31 1.85 -19.70
C ASN A 134 11.77 0.45 -19.99
N MET A 135 10.92 0.29 -21.01
CA MET A 135 10.30 -1.00 -21.32
C MET A 135 11.30 -2.07 -21.81
N LYS A 136 12.55 -1.67 -22.12
CA LYS A 136 13.64 -2.63 -22.41
C LYS A 136 14.07 -3.42 -21.18
N GLN A 137 13.84 -2.88 -19.98
CA GLN A 137 14.25 -3.50 -18.74
C GLN A 137 13.08 -4.28 -18.14
N GLU A 138 13.26 -5.58 -17.93
CA GLU A 138 12.19 -6.48 -17.47
C GLU A 138 11.51 -5.97 -16.20
N TYR A 139 12.29 -5.52 -15.22
CA TYR A 139 11.78 -5.04 -13.94
C TYR A 139 10.93 -3.76 -14.06
N HIS A 140 11.14 -2.93 -15.10
CA HIS A 140 10.27 -1.79 -15.39
C HIS A 140 8.94 -2.23 -15.98
N VAL A 141 8.94 -3.27 -16.83
CA VAL A 141 7.71 -3.87 -17.36
C VAL A 141 6.90 -4.50 -16.24
N GLU A 142 7.57 -5.24 -15.35
CA GLU A 142 6.97 -5.85 -14.14
C GLU A 142 6.35 -4.78 -13.23
N TYR A 143 7.05 -3.66 -13.04
CA TYR A 143 6.52 -2.52 -12.29
C TYR A 143 5.30 -1.89 -12.96
N GLN A 144 5.33 -1.72 -14.29
CA GLN A 144 4.19 -1.20 -15.05
C GLN A 144 2.97 -2.13 -14.97
N ILE A 145 3.16 -3.45 -14.98
CA ILE A 145 2.07 -4.42 -14.77
C ILE A 145 1.42 -4.20 -13.41
N CYS A 146 2.21 -4.05 -12.35
CA CYS A 146 1.66 -3.74 -11.03
C CYS A 146 0.86 -2.41 -11.04
N ILE A 147 1.41 -1.36 -11.67
CA ILE A 147 0.75 -0.06 -11.75
C ILE A 147 -0.58 -0.15 -12.48
N ASP A 148 -0.66 -0.88 -13.60
CA ASP A 148 -1.90 -1.07 -14.36
C ASP A 148 -2.96 -1.79 -13.51
N ILE A 149 -2.58 -2.86 -12.79
CA ILE A 149 -3.51 -3.61 -11.93
C ILE A 149 -4.03 -2.72 -10.79
N VAL A 150 -3.12 -2.05 -10.06
CA VAL A 150 -3.48 -1.19 -8.94
C VAL A 150 -4.32 0.01 -9.38
N SER A 151 -3.98 0.63 -10.52
CA SER A 151 -4.77 1.74 -11.08
C SER A 151 -6.16 1.28 -11.48
N THR A 152 -6.29 0.05 -12.00
CA THR A 152 -7.60 -0.55 -12.33
C THR A 152 -8.43 -0.80 -11.07
N ILE A 153 -7.82 -1.29 -9.99
CA ILE A 153 -8.48 -1.41 -8.68
C ILE A 153 -8.95 -0.02 -8.21
N ALA A 154 -8.07 0.97 -8.20
CA ALA A 154 -8.44 2.30 -7.73
C ALA A 154 -9.56 2.94 -8.58
N HIS A 155 -9.55 2.70 -9.89
CA HIS A 155 -10.59 3.12 -10.81
C HIS A 155 -11.94 2.46 -10.49
N VAL A 156 -12.02 1.12 -10.56
CA VAL A 156 -13.27 0.36 -10.40
C VAL A 156 -13.89 0.58 -9.02
N PHE A 157 -13.07 0.70 -7.98
CA PHE A 157 -13.56 0.82 -6.61
C PHE A 157 -13.74 2.28 -6.15
N GLY A 158 -13.59 3.26 -7.05
CA GLY A 158 -13.80 4.67 -6.71
C GLY A 158 -12.77 5.23 -5.72
N LEU A 159 -11.57 4.64 -5.66
CA LEU A 159 -10.57 4.98 -4.65
C LEU A 159 -9.80 6.21 -5.10
N LYS A 160 -9.90 7.27 -4.29
CA LYS A 160 -9.24 8.56 -4.55
C LYS A 160 -7.98 8.70 -3.70
N SER A 161 -7.02 9.48 -4.19
CA SER A 161 -5.78 9.83 -3.47
C SER A 161 -6.04 10.55 -2.14
N THR A 162 -7.23 11.13 -1.98
CA THR A 162 -7.71 11.77 -0.74
C THR A 162 -8.21 10.77 0.32
N GLY A 163 -8.12 9.46 0.09
CA GLY A 163 -8.44 8.42 1.07
C GLY A 163 -9.91 8.01 1.12
N SER A 164 -10.59 7.96 -0.03
CA SER A 164 -11.97 7.47 -0.11
C SER A 164 -12.06 5.98 0.21
N SER A 165 -12.99 5.59 1.08
CA SER A 165 -13.35 4.18 1.30
C SER A 165 -14.33 3.69 0.22
N VAL A 166 -14.36 2.38 -0.03
CA VAL A 166 -15.32 1.76 -0.93
C VAL A 166 -16.74 1.95 -0.39
N ASN A 167 -17.65 2.47 -1.21
CA ASN A 167 -19.07 2.49 -0.88
C ASN A 167 -19.67 1.11 -1.15
N MET A 168 -19.85 0.30 -0.10
CA MET A 168 -20.33 -1.08 -0.26
C MET A 168 -21.72 -1.21 -0.88
N ASN A 169 -22.62 -0.24 -0.66
CA ASN A 169 -23.95 -0.28 -1.26
C ASN A 169 -23.88 -0.08 -2.77
N GLN A 170 -23.09 0.90 -3.19
CA GLN A 170 -22.82 1.16 -4.61
C GLN A 170 -22.06 -0.02 -5.25
N ALA A 171 -21.05 -0.54 -4.57
CA ALA A 171 -20.25 -1.66 -5.06
C ALA A 171 -21.09 -2.90 -5.37
N LYS A 172 -22.08 -3.22 -4.52
CA LYS A 172 -23.06 -4.28 -4.77
C LYS A 172 -23.99 -3.95 -5.93
N GLN A 173 -24.56 -2.74 -5.93
CA GLN A 173 -25.53 -2.32 -6.95
C GLN A 173 -24.92 -2.35 -8.36
N GLU A 174 -23.68 -1.91 -8.49
CA GLU A 174 -22.98 -1.82 -9.77
C GLU A 174 -22.11 -3.06 -10.07
N ASN A 175 -22.06 -4.02 -9.14
CA ASN A 175 -21.26 -5.23 -9.25
C ASN A 175 -19.77 -4.98 -9.59
N TYR A 176 -19.06 -4.30 -8.69
CA TYR A 176 -17.64 -3.97 -8.86
C TYR A 176 -16.72 -5.17 -9.16
N CYS A 177 -16.99 -6.35 -8.59
CA CYS A 177 -16.23 -7.57 -8.89
C CYS A 177 -16.33 -7.98 -10.37
N GLN A 178 -17.53 -7.87 -10.99
CA GLN A 178 -17.68 -8.12 -12.43
C GLN A 178 -16.97 -7.05 -13.24
N GLN A 179 -17.13 -5.77 -12.88
CA GLN A 179 -16.46 -4.67 -13.57
C GLN A 179 -14.93 -4.84 -13.52
N MET A 180 -14.38 -5.23 -12.37
CA MET A 180 -12.96 -5.52 -12.20
C MET A 180 -12.51 -6.64 -13.14
N TYR A 181 -13.24 -7.75 -13.16
CA TYR A 181 -12.93 -8.87 -14.05
C TYR A 181 -13.00 -8.47 -15.54
N ASP A 182 -13.99 -7.67 -15.93
CA ASP A 182 -14.15 -7.20 -17.32
C ASP A 182 -12.99 -6.28 -17.73
N LYS A 183 -12.61 -5.33 -16.86
CA LYS A 183 -11.47 -4.43 -17.10
C LYS A 183 -10.16 -5.22 -17.19
N LEU A 184 -9.93 -6.20 -16.31
CA LEU A 184 -8.77 -7.09 -16.39
C LEU A 184 -8.81 -7.98 -17.64
N THR A 185 -9.98 -8.42 -18.08
CA THR A 185 -10.15 -9.22 -19.29
C THR A 185 -9.81 -8.41 -20.54
N LYS A 186 -10.19 -7.13 -20.58
CA LYS A 186 -9.76 -6.20 -21.63
C LYS A 186 -8.25 -5.97 -21.59
N TRP A 187 -7.67 -5.83 -20.38
CA TRP A 187 -6.25 -5.55 -20.18
C TRP A 187 -5.33 -6.72 -20.55
N GLY A 188 -5.62 -7.93 -20.07
CA GLY A 188 -4.75 -9.12 -20.19
C GLY A 188 -5.41 -10.38 -20.76
N GLY A 189 -6.74 -10.40 -20.90
CA GLY A 189 -7.51 -11.59 -21.30
C GLY A 189 -8.10 -12.37 -20.13
N LYS A 190 -9.00 -13.32 -20.45
CA LYS A 190 -9.81 -14.08 -19.46
C LYS A 190 -8.92 -14.78 -18.43
N ASP A 191 -7.90 -15.51 -18.88
CA ASP A 191 -7.02 -16.29 -17.99
C ASP A 191 -6.25 -15.42 -17.00
N GLU A 192 -5.72 -14.26 -17.43
CA GLU A 192 -5.01 -13.34 -16.54
C GLU A 192 -5.97 -12.64 -15.59
N ALA A 193 -7.16 -12.25 -16.08
CA ALA A 193 -8.20 -11.67 -15.26
C ALA A 193 -8.64 -12.63 -14.14
N GLU A 194 -8.90 -13.89 -14.49
CA GLU A 194 -9.25 -14.92 -13.51
C GLU A 194 -8.11 -15.16 -12.51
N GLY A 195 -6.87 -15.28 -12.99
CA GLY A 195 -5.71 -15.48 -12.13
C GLY A 195 -5.53 -14.34 -11.12
N ILE A 196 -5.66 -13.08 -11.58
CA ILE A 196 -5.58 -11.90 -10.71
C ILE A 196 -6.75 -11.89 -9.73
N MET A 197 -7.99 -12.11 -10.19
CA MET A 197 -9.16 -12.17 -9.30
C MET A 197 -8.96 -13.19 -8.17
N GLN A 198 -8.43 -14.38 -8.48
CA GLN A 198 -8.21 -15.46 -7.51
C GLN A 198 -7.11 -15.20 -6.48
N GLN A 199 -6.14 -14.36 -6.84
CA GLN A 199 -4.96 -14.10 -6.02
C GLN A 199 -5.09 -12.80 -5.23
N TRP A 200 -5.80 -11.81 -5.77
CA TRP A 200 -5.91 -10.49 -5.17
C TRP A 200 -7.15 -10.31 -4.33
N PHE A 201 -8.22 -11.06 -4.58
CA PHE A 201 -9.50 -10.92 -3.90
C PHE A 201 -9.89 -12.19 -3.16
N THR A 202 -10.65 -12.03 -2.09
CA THR A 202 -11.35 -13.12 -1.44
C THR A 202 -12.51 -13.61 -2.34
N ILE A 203 -12.35 -14.82 -2.90
CA ILE A 203 -13.36 -15.46 -3.77
C ILE A 203 -14.14 -16.56 -3.05
N GLN A 204 -15.47 -16.57 -3.24
CA GLN A 204 -16.36 -17.66 -2.84
C GLN A 204 -17.03 -18.35 -4.06
N PRO A 205 -17.26 -19.69 -4.01
CA PRO A 205 -16.64 -20.62 -3.07
C PRO A 205 -15.12 -20.63 -3.29
N GLN A 206 -14.37 -20.82 -2.19
CA GLN A 206 -12.93 -20.97 -2.29
C GLN A 206 -12.64 -22.37 -2.80
N GLU A 207 -12.79 -22.58 -4.10
CA GLU A 207 -12.31 -23.82 -4.73
C GLU A 207 -10.83 -23.99 -4.39
N ALA A 208 -10.40 -25.23 -4.16
CA ALA A 208 -9.00 -25.60 -4.02
C ALA A 208 -8.29 -25.26 -5.34
N SER A 209 -7.95 -23.99 -5.49
CA SER A 209 -7.48 -23.40 -6.73
C SER A 209 -6.08 -23.92 -6.92
N ARG A 210 -5.95 -24.91 -7.81
CA ARG A 210 -4.66 -25.39 -8.28
C ARG A 210 -3.91 -24.19 -8.87
N GLY A 211 -2.80 -23.79 -8.25
CA GLY A 211 -1.90 -22.79 -8.82
C GLY A 211 -1.99 -21.37 -8.26
N LYS A 212 -2.44 -21.15 -7.02
CA LYS A 212 -2.18 -19.87 -6.36
C LYS A 212 -0.66 -19.69 -6.16
N TYR A 213 -0.07 -18.68 -6.80
CA TYR A 213 1.36 -18.36 -6.64
C TYR A 213 1.74 -18.05 -5.19
N PHE A 214 0.82 -17.41 -4.48
CA PHE A 214 0.91 -17.21 -3.05
C PHE A 214 -0.49 -17.07 -2.47
N ARG A 215 -0.64 -17.51 -1.22
CA ARG A 215 -1.80 -17.20 -0.37
C ARG A 215 -1.29 -16.40 0.82
N LEU A 216 -1.88 -15.24 1.01
CA LEU A 216 -1.70 -14.42 2.20
C LEU A 216 -2.63 -14.97 3.29
N SER A 217 -2.08 -15.27 4.47
CA SER A 217 -2.91 -15.71 5.60
C SER A 217 -3.66 -14.51 6.18
N GLY A 218 -4.99 -14.54 6.16
CA GLY A 218 -5.84 -13.56 6.87
C GLY A 218 -6.04 -12.20 6.19
N TYR A 219 -5.41 -11.96 5.05
CA TYR A 219 -5.55 -10.74 4.23
C TYR A 219 -5.57 -11.12 2.75
N ASP A 220 -6.16 -10.29 1.90
CA ASP A 220 -5.94 -10.36 0.45
C ASP A 220 -5.24 -9.09 -0.06
N LEU A 221 -4.71 -9.12 -1.30
CA LEU A 221 -3.99 -7.96 -1.83
C LEU A 221 -4.90 -6.77 -2.05
N PHE A 222 -6.18 -6.99 -2.34
CA PHE A 222 -7.16 -5.92 -2.47
C PHE A 222 -7.35 -5.16 -1.15
N GLU A 223 -7.46 -5.87 -0.03
CA GLU A 223 -7.51 -5.27 1.30
C GLU A 223 -6.27 -4.42 1.53
N MET A 224 -5.09 -4.94 1.18
CA MET A 224 -3.84 -4.21 1.34
C MET A 224 -3.77 -2.95 0.48
N VAL A 225 -4.17 -3.04 -0.79
CA VAL A 225 -4.27 -1.90 -1.70
C VAL A 225 -5.23 -0.88 -1.10
N THR A 226 -6.46 -1.26 -0.73
CA THR A 226 -7.45 -0.32 -0.18
C THR A 226 -7.01 0.31 1.14
N THR A 227 -6.30 -0.44 1.99
CA THR A 227 -5.71 0.06 3.24
C THR A 227 -4.67 1.14 2.95
N LEU A 228 -3.78 0.88 1.98
CA LEU A 228 -2.78 1.84 1.53
C LEU A 228 -3.46 3.10 0.99
N ILE A 229 -4.49 2.94 0.12
CA ILE A 229 -5.24 4.05 -0.49
C ILE A 229 -5.90 4.93 0.54
N SER A 230 -6.54 4.28 1.52
CA SER A 230 -7.28 4.96 2.56
C SER A 230 -6.37 5.57 3.63
N GLN A 231 -5.04 5.47 3.50
CA GLN A 231 -4.05 5.94 4.49
C GLN A 231 -4.32 5.38 5.90
N GLY A 232 -4.80 4.14 5.97
CA GLY A 232 -5.19 3.51 7.24
C GLY A 232 -6.55 3.91 7.80
N GLY A 233 -7.36 4.63 7.00
CA GLY A 233 -8.80 4.66 7.18
C GLY A 233 -9.42 3.26 7.06
N ARG A 234 -10.69 3.15 7.49
CA ARG A 234 -11.48 1.92 7.56
C ARG A 234 -11.15 0.94 6.44
N THR A 235 -10.58 -0.21 6.81
CA THR A 235 -10.32 -1.31 5.91
C THR A 235 -11.64 -1.89 5.41
N ASN A 236 -11.82 -2.01 4.09
CA ASN A 236 -13.03 -2.60 3.52
C ASN A 236 -12.89 -4.13 3.48
N LYS A 237 -12.83 -4.75 4.67
CA LYS A 237 -12.83 -6.22 4.85
C LYS A 237 -14.13 -6.86 4.39
N ASP A 238 -15.14 -6.03 4.24
CA ASP A 238 -16.49 -6.41 3.91
C ASP A 238 -16.65 -6.88 2.47
N LEU A 239 -15.75 -6.58 1.53
CA LEU A 239 -15.98 -6.90 0.12
C LEU A 239 -15.51 -8.31 -0.25
N ILE A 240 -16.43 -9.12 -0.77
CA ILE A 240 -16.15 -10.47 -1.27
C ILE A 240 -16.61 -10.57 -2.72
N CYS A 241 -15.84 -11.29 -3.55
CA CYS A 241 -16.25 -11.60 -4.92
C CYS A 241 -16.71 -13.06 -5.02
N ARG A 242 -17.98 -13.30 -5.35
CA ARG A 242 -18.49 -14.65 -5.62
C ARG A 242 -18.30 -14.99 -7.08
N LYS A 243 -17.59 -16.09 -7.37
CA LYS A 243 -17.41 -16.60 -8.73
C LYS A 243 -18.56 -17.56 -9.07
N GLU A 244 -19.17 -17.38 -10.23
CA GLU A 244 -20.18 -18.29 -10.77
C GLU A 244 -19.75 -18.73 -12.18
N ASN A 245 -19.79 -20.05 -12.42
CA ASN A 245 -19.50 -20.63 -13.73
C ASN A 245 -20.82 -21.08 -14.35
N THR A 246 -21.26 -20.38 -15.40
CA THR A 246 -22.44 -20.79 -16.16
C THR A 246 -21.99 -21.45 -17.46
N VAL A 247 -22.42 -22.69 -17.70
CA VAL A 247 -22.20 -23.36 -18.99
C VAL A 247 -23.35 -22.99 -19.91
N ARG A 248 -23.07 -22.37 -21.07
CA ARG A 248 -24.11 -21.96 -22.02
C ARG A 248 -23.95 -22.69 -23.36
N GLY A 249 -25.04 -23.31 -23.81
CA GLY A 249 -25.16 -23.93 -25.14
C GLY A 249 -24.53 -25.32 -25.26
N GLU A 250 -24.72 -25.95 -26.42
CA GLU A 250 -24.22 -27.31 -26.72
C GLU A 250 -22.68 -27.37 -26.78
N LEU A 251 -22.03 -26.25 -27.10
CA LEU A 251 -20.57 -26.13 -27.19
C LEU A 251 -19.88 -26.07 -25.81
N GLN A 252 -20.64 -26.15 -24.71
CA GLN A 252 -20.14 -26.07 -23.34
C GLN A 252 -19.25 -24.86 -23.08
N GLU A 253 -19.58 -23.70 -23.66
CA GLU A 253 -18.82 -22.49 -23.39
C GLU A 253 -19.01 -22.07 -21.93
N GLN A 254 -17.90 -22.01 -21.19
CA GLN A 254 -17.89 -21.57 -19.80
C GLN A 254 -17.91 -20.04 -19.75
N ILE A 255 -19.02 -19.50 -19.25
CA ILE A 255 -19.18 -18.09 -18.93
C ILE A 255 -18.85 -17.92 -17.46
N ILE A 256 -17.73 -17.24 -17.19
CA ILE A 256 -17.32 -16.88 -15.83
C ILE A 256 -17.92 -15.51 -15.50
N SER A 257 -18.70 -15.46 -14.42
CA SER A 257 -19.21 -14.22 -13.84
C SER A 257 -18.75 -14.06 -12.39
N TYR A 258 -18.65 -12.82 -11.96
CA TYR A 258 -18.33 -12.43 -10.60
C TYR A 258 -19.45 -11.59 -10.02
N HIS A 259 -19.76 -11.79 -8.74
CA HIS A 259 -20.79 -11.03 -8.02
C HIS A 259 -20.19 -10.39 -6.77
N THR A 260 -20.47 -9.11 -6.58
CA THR A 260 -20.02 -8.38 -5.40
C THR A 260 -20.93 -8.69 -4.22
N GLN A 261 -20.34 -9.17 -3.13
CA GLN A 261 -21.04 -9.52 -1.90
C GLN A 261 -20.40 -8.80 -0.70
N GLN A 262 -21.16 -8.71 0.39
CA GLN A 262 -20.61 -8.27 1.67
C GLN A 262 -20.38 -9.47 2.57
N SER A 263 -19.23 -9.53 3.22
CA SER A 263 -18.91 -10.54 4.22
C SER A 263 -19.92 -10.52 5.37
N GLU A 264 -20.41 -11.70 5.75
CA GLU A 264 -21.31 -11.86 6.89
C GLU A 264 -20.58 -11.56 8.22
N ASP A 265 -19.28 -11.82 8.28
CA ASP A 265 -18.44 -11.59 9.48
C ASP A 265 -18.43 -10.12 9.92
N SER A 266 -18.76 -9.20 9.01
CA SER A 266 -18.74 -7.76 9.25
C SER A 266 -20.07 -7.21 9.76
N GLN A 267 -21.17 -7.98 9.65
CA GLN A 267 -22.51 -7.51 10.06
C GLN A 267 -22.72 -7.51 11.58
N GLY A 268 -21.77 -8.04 12.37
CA GLY A 268 -21.88 -8.14 13.83
C GLY A 268 -21.29 -6.97 14.63
N ILE A 269 -20.57 -6.03 14.01
CA ILE A 269 -19.95 -4.90 14.71
C ILE A 269 -20.72 -3.63 14.37
N THR A 270 -21.87 -3.43 15.01
CA THR A 270 -22.50 -2.11 15.05
C THR A 270 -21.47 -1.14 15.64
N PRO A 271 -21.06 -0.08 14.91
CA PRO A 271 -20.17 0.91 15.49
C PRO A 271 -20.81 1.39 16.79
N PRO A 272 -20.07 1.47 17.91
CA PRO A 272 -20.63 1.91 19.18
C PRO A 272 -21.35 3.23 18.90
N GLN A 273 -22.66 3.22 19.12
CA GLN A 273 -23.49 4.40 18.98
C GLN A 273 -22.77 5.47 19.81
N GLU A 274 -22.29 6.53 19.16
CA GLU A 274 -21.80 7.69 19.90
C GLU A 274 -23.01 8.18 20.69
N ASP A 275 -23.08 7.75 21.95
CA ASP A 275 -24.05 8.19 22.90
C ASP A 275 -23.84 9.70 22.99
N HIS A 276 -24.70 10.44 22.27
CA HIS A 276 -24.76 11.88 22.33
C HIS A 276 -25.23 12.19 23.74
N GLY A 277 -24.25 12.24 24.65
CA GLY A 277 -24.45 12.46 26.06
C GLY A 277 -25.44 13.58 26.26
N GLY A 278 -26.66 13.19 26.65
CA GLY A 278 -27.59 14.10 27.27
C GLY A 278 -26.85 14.71 28.45
N THR A 279 -26.60 16.02 28.36
CA THR A 279 -26.14 16.81 29.50
C THR A 279 -27.06 16.52 30.68
N PRO A 280 -26.57 15.94 31.79
CA PRO A 280 -27.37 15.89 32.99
C PRO A 280 -27.54 17.32 33.47
N GLU A 281 -28.79 17.77 33.53
CA GLU A 281 -29.20 19.02 34.15
C GLU A 281 -28.93 18.92 35.66
N VAL A 282 -27.73 19.32 36.09
CA VAL A 282 -27.37 19.42 37.50
C VAL A 282 -27.94 20.72 38.04
N THR A 283 -29.14 20.66 38.58
CA THR A 283 -29.65 21.64 39.55
C THR A 283 -28.95 21.36 40.89
N GLY A 284 -27.98 22.19 41.24
CA GLY A 284 -27.18 22.03 42.46
C GLY A 284 -26.63 23.35 42.97
N SER A 285 -27.43 24.02 43.79
CA SER A 285 -27.08 25.16 44.63
C SER A 285 -26.06 24.75 45.70
N GLY A 286 -25.02 25.57 45.94
CA GLY A 286 -24.12 25.38 47.08
C GLY A 286 -22.73 25.99 46.88
N GLY A 287 -22.50 27.15 47.50
CA GLY A 287 -21.24 27.88 47.44
C GLY A 287 -20.11 27.28 48.30
N GLY A 288 -18.88 27.65 47.93
CA GLY A 288 -17.67 27.39 48.71
C GLY A 288 -16.41 27.93 48.00
N PRO A 289 -15.48 28.62 48.68
CA PRO A 289 -14.47 29.46 48.03
C PRO A 289 -13.29 28.66 47.46
N ARG A 290 -12.83 29.07 46.27
CA ARG A 290 -11.62 28.55 45.61
C ARG A 290 -10.35 29.22 46.18
N PRO A 291 -9.28 28.47 46.48
CA PRO A 291 -7.97 29.05 46.76
C PRO A 291 -7.29 29.54 45.47
N ARG A 292 -6.68 30.72 45.58
CA ARG A 292 -5.95 31.45 44.54
C ARG A 292 -4.52 30.90 44.47
N LEU A 293 -4.18 30.19 43.39
CA LEU A 293 -2.83 29.71 43.11
C LEU A 293 -2.08 30.74 42.26
N THR A 294 -1.09 31.37 42.89
CA THR A 294 -0.15 32.33 42.31
C THR A 294 0.88 31.57 41.48
N VAL A 295 0.93 31.80 40.18
CA VAL A 295 2.00 31.28 39.30
C VAL A 295 3.03 32.38 39.12
N GLY A 296 4.22 32.17 39.69
CA GLY A 296 5.38 33.04 39.54
C GLY A 296 5.99 32.94 38.14
N ALA A 297 6.28 34.10 37.56
CA ALA A 297 7.02 34.26 36.32
C ALA A 297 8.52 34.09 36.60
N GLY A 298 9.14 33.07 36.02
CA GLY A 298 10.58 32.89 35.98
C GLY A 298 11.05 32.97 34.53
N ALA A 299 11.66 34.09 34.17
CA ALA A 299 12.35 34.28 32.91
C ALA A 299 13.70 33.55 32.94
N GLY A 300 13.97 32.74 31.91
CA GLY A 300 15.24 32.08 31.71
C GLY A 300 15.41 31.70 30.24
N SER A 301 16.13 32.54 29.50
CA SER A 301 16.61 32.22 28.16
C SER A 301 17.88 31.37 28.27
N PRO A 302 18.04 30.31 27.47
CA PRO A 302 19.36 29.77 27.17
C PRO A 302 19.72 29.99 25.69
N SER A 303 20.89 30.59 25.55
CA SER A 303 21.67 30.88 24.35
C SER A 303 22.00 29.63 23.54
N MET A 304 21.90 29.71 22.22
CA MET A 304 22.44 28.71 21.29
C MET A 304 23.95 28.92 21.07
N PRO A 305 24.76 27.86 21.01
CA PRO A 305 26.07 27.91 20.41
C PRO A 305 26.05 27.53 18.92
N SER A 306 26.96 28.18 18.21
CA SER A 306 27.16 28.32 16.77
C SER A 306 27.57 27.02 16.05
N GLN A 307 27.09 26.87 14.81
CA GLN A 307 27.62 25.93 13.80
C GLN A 307 29.03 26.35 13.34
N PRO A 308 29.92 25.40 13.01
CA PRO A 308 30.99 25.62 12.07
C PRO A 308 30.55 25.21 10.65
N GLN A 309 30.71 26.15 9.72
CA GLN A 309 30.71 25.92 8.28
C GLN A 309 31.92 25.06 7.87
N GLN A 310 31.72 24.08 7.00
CA GLN A 310 32.79 23.49 6.20
C GLN A 310 32.47 23.66 4.71
N HIS A 311 33.25 24.54 4.09
CA HIS A 311 33.56 24.57 2.66
C HIS A 311 34.48 23.38 2.33
N SER A 312 34.28 22.66 1.22
CA SER A 312 34.93 22.86 -0.10
C SER A 312 34.89 21.51 -0.85
N PRO A 313 35.36 21.37 -2.11
CA PRO A 313 35.12 22.18 -3.29
C PRO A 313 34.67 21.33 -4.50
N SER A 314 34.19 22.02 -5.53
CA SER A 314 34.05 21.50 -6.89
C SER A 314 35.39 21.12 -7.49
N ASP A 315 35.45 20.01 -8.22
CA ASP A 315 36.43 19.80 -9.28
C ASP A 315 35.79 19.08 -10.47
N SER A 316 36.18 19.56 -11.65
CA SER A 316 35.60 19.29 -12.95
C SER A 316 36.71 18.94 -13.93
N ILE A 317 36.79 17.71 -14.46
CA ILE A 317 37.61 17.32 -15.64
C ILE A 317 36.92 16.08 -16.27
N SER A 318 36.20 16.21 -17.39
CA SER A 318 36.60 15.99 -18.79
C SER A 318 36.93 14.54 -19.24
N ARG A 319 36.03 14.02 -20.10
CA ARG A 319 36.24 13.53 -21.48
C ARG A 319 36.90 12.16 -21.81
N ASN A 320 36.40 11.64 -22.93
CA ASN A 320 36.82 10.54 -23.83
C ASN A 320 36.27 9.14 -23.48
N ASP A 321 35.40 8.51 -24.29
CA ASP A 321 35.44 8.09 -25.71
C ASP A 321 35.97 6.65 -25.89
N ASN A 322 35.05 5.82 -26.40
CA ASN A 322 35.18 4.69 -27.34
C ASN A 322 35.96 3.39 -27.04
N GLU A 323 35.32 2.31 -27.58
CA GLU A 323 35.88 1.04 -28.07
C GLU A 323 36.50 0.08 -27.05
N GLU A 324 36.50 -1.24 -27.20
CA GLU A 324 35.70 -2.25 -27.90
C GLU A 324 36.26 -3.58 -27.35
N SER A 325 35.50 -4.67 -27.51
CA SER A 325 36.01 -6.05 -27.67
C SER A 325 36.47 -6.92 -26.47
N LEU A 326 35.65 -7.95 -26.27
CA LEU A 326 35.96 -9.40 -26.29
C LEU A 326 36.88 -10.06 -25.23
N THR A 327 36.24 -11.04 -24.57
CA THR A 327 36.71 -12.38 -24.18
C THR A 327 37.92 -12.56 -23.28
N SER A 328 37.68 -13.20 -22.12
CA SER A 328 38.34 -14.48 -21.79
C SER A 328 37.66 -15.17 -20.60
N LEU A 329 37.31 -16.43 -20.83
CA LEU A 329 37.08 -17.46 -19.81
C LEU A 329 38.33 -17.64 -18.94
N SER A 330 38.16 -17.86 -17.63
CA SER A 330 39.08 -18.71 -16.88
C SER A 330 38.35 -19.37 -15.71
N SER A 331 38.36 -20.69 -15.77
CA SER A 331 38.03 -21.65 -14.73
C SER A 331 39.10 -21.69 -13.64
N GLY A 332 38.72 -22.26 -12.49
CA GLY A 332 39.61 -22.80 -11.47
C GLY A 332 39.60 -21.97 -10.19
N ASN A 333 39.68 -22.52 -8.99
CA ASN A 333 39.66 -23.90 -8.54
C ASN A 333 39.48 -23.86 -7.01
N SER A 334 39.09 -25.00 -6.49
CA SER A 334 38.88 -25.36 -5.09
C SER A 334 40.11 -25.18 -4.18
N SER A 335 39.86 -24.75 -2.94
CA SER A 335 40.64 -25.02 -1.72
C SER A 335 39.87 -24.35 -0.56
N ASP A 336 39.05 -25.03 0.22
CA ASP A 336 39.37 -26.04 1.25
C ASP A 336 40.56 -25.62 2.13
N SER A 337 40.24 -25.12 3.33
CA SER A 337 41.17 -24.91 4.43
C SER A 337 40.38 -25.00 5.73
N SER A 338 40.66 -26.08 6.44
CA SER A 338 40.11 -26.47 7.71
C SER A 338 40.72 -25.65 8.86
N ARG A 339 39.96 -25.62 9.98
CA ARG A 339 40.45 -25.79 11.36
C ARG A 339 41.17 -24.60 12.04
N GLU A 340 40.51 -24.03 13.05
CA GLU A 340 41.11 -23.97 14.39
C GLU A 340 40.03 -23.90 15.47
N GLU A 341 40.03 -24.91 16.35
CA GLU A 341 39.36 -24.94 17.64
C GLU A 341 40.19 -24.14 18.63
N THR A 342 39.55 -23.27 19.42
CA THR A 342 40.07 -22.93 20.76
C THR A 342 38.96 -23.06 21.78
N VAL A 343 39.15 -24.05 22.64
CA VAL A 343 38.51 -24.29 23.93
C VAL A 343 39.16 -23.38 24.98
N GLY A 344 38.36 -22.89 25.94
CA GLY A 344 38.78 -22.13 27.12
C GLY A 344 37.55 -21.42 27.69
N ASP A 345 36.70 -22.07 28.49
CA ASP A 345 36.85 -22.48 29.90
C ASP A 345 36.59 -21.34 30.91
N ASP A 346 35.68 -21.67 31.84
CA ASP A 346 35.38 -21.14 33.17
C ASP A 346 35.13 -19.64 33.46
N GLY A 347 34.03 -19.41 34.21
CA GLY A 347 33.84 -18.15 34.93
C GLY A 347 32.44 -17.91 35.51
N ALA A 348 32.01 -18.70 36.48
CA ALA A 348 30.88 -18.37 37.35
C ALA A 348 31.26 -17.23 38.32
N ALA A 349 30.53 -16.11 38.31
CA ALA A 349 30.44 -15.19 39.46
C ALA A 349 29.21 -14.29 39.35
N GLY A 350 28.33 -14.38 40.35
CA GLY A 350 27.21 -13.46 40.53
C GLY A 350 27.66 -12.08 40.98
N GLY A 351 26.85 -11.05 40.69
CA GLY A 351 27.10 -9.69 41.15
C GLY A 351 25.94 -8.75 40.80
N VAL A 352 25.16 -8.40 41.83
CA VAL A 352 24.09 -7.42 41.83
C VAL A 352 24.68 -6.01 41.68
N ILE A 353 24.40 -5.30 40.57
CA ILE A 353 24.49 -3.82 40.51
C ILE A 353 23.32 -3.29 39.66
N GLY A 354 22.24 -2.95 40.35
CA GLY A 354 21.18 -2.07 39.86
C GLY A 354 21.44 -0.62 40.25
N SER A 355 20.75 0.29 39.55
CA SER A 355 20.70 1.75 39.72
C SER A 355 21.77 2.59 38.98
N THR A 356 21.52 2.83 37.68
CA THR A 356 21.93 4.08 36.98
C THR A 356 21.32 4.26 35.58
N VAL A 357 20.53 3.30 35.06
CA VAL A 357 19.96 3.38 33.69
C VAL A 357 18.48 3.85 33.66
N GLY A 358 17.85 4.07 34.82
CA GLY A 358 16.42 4.44 34.91
C GLY A 358 16.09 5.91 34.61
N GLY A 359 17.06 6.83 34.67
CA GLY A 359 16.80 8.28 34.56
C GLY A 359 16.61 8.81 33.13
N LEU A 360 17.24 8.17 32.14
CA LEU A 360 17.20 8.63 30.74
C LEU A 360 15.92 8.19 30.01
N VAL A 361 15.33 7.05 30.40
CA VAL A 361 14.10 6.55 29.76
C VAL A 361 12.87 7.35 30.23
N ALA A 362 12.82 7.75 31.50
CA ALA A 362 11.71 8.54 32.03
C ALA A 362 11.65 9.96 31.44
N SER A 363 12.80 10.57 31.16
CA SER A 363 12.88 11.91 30.55
C SER A 363 12.46 11.89 29.08
N ALA A 364 12.83 10.86 28.31
CA ALA A 364 12.37 10.69 26.93
C ALA A 364 10.85 10.49 26.84
N LEU A 365 10.26 9.72 27.76
CA LEU A 365 8.80 9.50 27.82
C LEU A 365 8.04 10.77 28.20
N ALA A 366 8.58 11.59 29.11
CA ALA A 366 7.97 12.87 29.50
C ALA A 366 7.94 13.88 28.32
N VAL A 367 9.03 13.97 27.53
CA VAL A 367 9.08 14.82 26.34
C VAL A 367 8.10 14.33 25.26
N GLY A 368 8.00 13.01 25.06
CA GLY A 368 7.02 12.41 24.15
C GLY A 368 5.56 12.70 24.52
N ALA A 369 5.23 12.61 25.82
CA ALA A 369 3.89 12.92 26.32
C ALA A 369 3.53 14.40 26.15
N LEU A 370 4.47 15.32 26.42
CA LEU A 370 4.26 16.76 26.21
C LEU A 370 4.07 17.10 24.72
N TYR A 371 4.82 16.46 23.82
CA TYR A 371 4.66 16.64 22.38
C TYR A 371 3.30 16.13 21.88
N GLY A 372 2.82 14.99 22.39
CA GLY A 372 1.49 14.47 22.10
C GLY A 372 0.37 15.43 22.47
N ILE A 373 0.44 16.02 23.68
CA ILE A 373 -0.54 17.02 24.15
C ILE A 373 -0.48 18.30 23.32
N TYR A 374 0.73 18.75 22.95
CA TYR A 374 0.92 19.92 22.09
C TYR A 374 0.28 19.72 20.70
N ARG A 375 0.49 18.55 20.08
CA ARG A 375 -0.07 18.21 18.76
C ARG A 375 -1.61 18.23 18.75
N ILE A 376 -2.25 17.66 19.77
CA ILE A 376 -3.72 17.64 19.89
C ILE A 376 -4.27 19.06 20.03
N ARG A 377 -3.62 19.92 20.83
CA ARG A 377 -4.05 21.33 20.97
C ARG A 377 -3.83 22.14 19.70
N TYR A 378 -2.74 21.90 18.96
CA TYR A 378 -2.45 22.60 17.72
C TYR A 378 -3.50 22.29 16.63
N GLN A 379 -3.87 21.02 16.46
CA GLN A 379 -4.92 20.63 15.51
C GLN A 379 -6.31 21.22 15.87
N ARG A 380 -6.66 21.26 17.15
CA ARG A 380 -7.93 21.89 17.59
C ARG A 380 -7.98 23.40 17.31
N ARG A 381 -6.85 24.12 17.36
CA ARG A 381 -6.80 25.55 17.00
C ARG A 381 -6.98 25.77 15.50
N LYS A 382 -6.42 24.89 14.66
CA LYS A 382 -6.56 24.99 13.20
C LYS A 382 -8.01 24.78 12.76
N LEU A 383 -8.71 23.80 13.36
CA LEU A 383 -10.13 23.53 13.11
C LEU A 383 -11.06 24.66 13.60
N ARG A 384 -10.72 25.33 14.71
CA ARG A 384 -11.52 26.43 15.25
C ARG A 384 -11.43 27.70 14.39
N ASN A 385 -10.32 27.90 13.67
CA ASN A 385 -10.14 29.04 12.77
C ASN A 385 -10.71 28.79 11.35
N SER A 386 -11.07 27.56 11.01
CA SER A 386 -11.64 27.20 9.70
C SER A 386 -13.17 27.14 9.67
N LEU A 387 -13.86 27.37 10.80
CA LEU A 387 -15.31 27.48 10.79
C LEU A 387 -15.72 28.92 10.43
N PRO A 388 -16.45 29.15 9.32
CA PRO A 388 -16.93 30.47 8.97
C PRO A 388 -17.86 31.00 10.07
N ARG A 389 -17.63 32.25 10.48
CA ARG A 389 -18.48 32.98 11.42
C ARG A 389 -19.91 33.00 10.84
N ARG A 390 -20.78 32.18 11.42
CA ARG A 390 -22.21 32.13 11.10
C ARG A 390 -22.84 33.43 11.59
N GLY A 391 -23.04 34.38 10.67
CA GLY A 391 -23.62 35.68 11.01
C GLY A 391 -23.64 36.67 9.85
N GLU A 392 -24.11 36.25 8.67
CA GLU A 392 -24.56 37.22 7.66
C GLU A 392 -25.69 36.59 6.83
N SER A 393 -26.92 36.93 7.20
CA SER A 393 -28.14 36.50 6.53
C SER A 393 -28.33 37.34 5.25
N THR A 394 -27.86 36.84 4.12
CA THR A 394 -28.25 37.40 2.81
C THR A 394 -29.67 36.95 2.48
N GLY A 395 -30.61 37.89 2.52
CA GLY A 395 -32.02 37.67 2.18
C GLY A 395 -32.18 37.22 0.72
N VAL A 396 -32.85 36.08 0.54
CA VAL A 396 -33.24 35.54 -0.78
C VAL A 396 -34.53 36.23 -1.22
N LYS A 397 -34.46 37.05 -2.28
CA LYS A 397 -35.64 37.60 -2.97
C LYS A 397 -36.23 36.52 -3.88
N TYR A 398 -37.46 36.08 -3.59
CA TYR A 398 -38.25 35.25 -4.50
C TYR A 398 -38.89 36.14 -5.58
N GLY A 399 -38.46 35.96 -6.83
CA GLY A 399 -39.12 36.50 -8.01
C GLY A 399 -40.32 35.63 -8.39
N ARG A 400 -41.51 36.22 -8.34
CA ARG A 400 -42.80 35.62 -8.72
C ARG A 400 -42.92 35.67 -10.25
N TYR A 401 -42.91 34.51 -10.91
CA TYR A 401 -43.16 34.38 -12.35
C TYR A 401 -44.68 34.32 -12.57
N GLN A 402 -45.26 35.36 -13.17
CA GLN A 402 -46.62 35.32 -13.73
C GLN A 402 -46.54 34.72 -15.14
N ARG A 403 -47.42 33.76 -15.44
CA ARG A 403 -47.73 33.31 -16.80
C ARG A 403 -48.97 34.06 -17.27
N ASP A 404 -48.89 34.60 -18.48
CA ASP A 404 -50.04 34.84 -19.35
C ASP A 404 -50.09 33.72 -20.41
#